data_AF-A0A9W6WYG5-F1
#
_entry.id   AF-A0A9W6WYG5-F1
#
_cell.length_a   1.000
_cell.length_b   1.000
_cell.length_c   1.000
_cell.angle_alpha   90.00
_cell.angle_beta   90.00
_cell.angle_gamma   90.00
#
_symmetry.space_group_name_H-M   'P 1'
#
loop_
_entity.id
_entity.type
_entity.pdbx_description
1 polymer ?
#
loop_
_entity_poly.entity_id
_entity_poly.type
_entity_poly.pdbx_seq_one_letter_code
_entity_poly.pdbx_strand_id
1 'polypeptide(L)'
;MHATELLQPELVVPLADEIPVEKGRNRHRAAVQTSLDWLDACQALNASNTPMCGVVVGGNDLILRQMSAAETCKRDIQAILLSGLGSCSDKPKRSELIDAIVGEITPVSLPRVITGVGHPLDVLDTVNCGIDAFVSPYPATVTKAGSALIFWISDEQDGASASERDVERERLGGVLHLREKRFSTDFGPLMVGCDCFACRNYTRAYIHHLLNVREMLGDILLYLHNLQHYYRFFREIRMTINAERFVAYHDEFAAKFEERASTAPPLVIPAAIEERKRKVDAEKSAAKESKAKAATAKHESAILKHPRV
;
A
#
# COMPACT_ATOMS: atom_id res chain seq x y z
N MET A 1 7.99 -8.50 -29.59
CA MET A 1 6.80 -8.81 -30.41
C MET A 1 6.49 -10.30 -30.50
N HIS A 2 7.45 -11.20 -30.68
CA HIS A 2 7.12 -12.65 -30.71
C HIS A 2 6.35 -13.15 -29.46
N ALA A 3 6.73 -12.72 -28.25
CA ALA A 3 5.97 -13.03 -27.04
C ALA A 3 4.52 -12.47 -27.07
N THR A 4 4.32 -11.30 -27.68
CA THR A 4 2.99 -10.71 -27.89
C THR A 4 2.13 -11.60 -28.77
N GLU A 5 2.68 -12.13 -29.86
CA GLU A 5 1.96 -13.03 -30.77
C GLU A 5 1.52 -14.32 -30.06
N LEU A 6 2.37 -14.85 -29.18
CA LEU A 6 2.09 -16.05 -28.42
C LEU A 6 1.09 -15.84 -27.28
N LEU A 7 1.21 -14.73 -26.54
CA LEU A 7 0.40 -14.46 -25.36
C LEU A 7 -0.92 -13.74 -25.69
N GLN A 8 -1.01 -13.10 -26.85
CA GLN A 8 -2.18 -12.36 -27.33
C GLN A 8 -2.77 -11.39 -26.28
N PRO A 9 -1.97 -10.50 -25.68
CA PRO A 9 -2.48 -9.56 -24.69
C PRO A 9 -3.43 -8.53 -25.33
N GLU A 10 -4.34 -7.97 -24.54
CA GLU A 10 -5.24 -6.89 -24.99
C GLU A 10 -4.52 -5.55 -25.19
N LEU A 11 -3.41 -5.33 -24.48
CA LEU A 11 -2.58 -4.14 -24.55
C LEU A 11 -1.12 -4.51 -24.29
N VAL A 12 -0.19 -3.95 -25.07
CA VAL A 12 1.24 -4.21 -24.96
C VAL A 12 1.96 -2.97 -24.46
N VAL A 13 2.79 -3.15 -23.43
CA VAL A 13 3.79 -2.14 -23.07
C VAL A 13 5.10 -2.52 -23.80
N PRO A 14 5.59 -1.70 -24.74
CA PRO A 14 6.82 -1.97 -25.46
C PRO A 14 8.02 -1.89 -24.53
N LEU A 15 9.16 -2.42 -24.99
CA LEU A 15 10.42 -2.25 -24.28
C LEU A 15 10.77 -0.76 -24.19
N ALA A 16 11.24 -0.35 -23.02
CA ALA A 16 11.76 0.99 -22.77
C ALA A 16 13.06 0.89 -21.96
N ASP A 17 13.96 1.85 -22.16
CA ASP A 17 15.24 1.92 -21.46
C ASP A 17 15.04 2.61 -20.10
N GLU A 18 14.45 1.86 -19.17
CA GLU A 18 14.25 2.31 -17.80
C GLU A 18 15.56 2.24 -17.02
N ILE A 19 15.99 3.38 -16.51
CA ILE A 19 17.24 3.51 -15.77
C ILE A 19 17.04 4.14 -14.41
N PRO A 20 17.91 3.83 -13.45
CA PRO A 20 17.89 4.47 -12.14
C PRO A 20 18.01 6.00 -12.22
N VAL A 21 17.29 6.69 -11.33
CA VAL A 21 17.15 8.15 -11.34
C VAL A 21 18.44 8.91 -11.01
N GLU A 22 19.40 8.24 -10.36
CA GLU A 22 20.71 8.80 -10.02
C GLU A 22 21.66 8.93 -11.22
N LYS A 23 21.27 8.43 -12.40
CA LYS A 23 22.09 8.56 -13.61
C LYS A 23 22.07 10.00 -14.13
N GLY A 24 23.18 10.40 -14.74
CA GLY A 24 23.32 11.76 -15.28
C GLY A 24 22.39 12.05 -16.46
N ARG A 25 22.09 13.33 -16.68
CA ARG A 25 21.18 13.83 -17.73
C ARG A 25 21.47 13.24 -19.12
N ASN A 26 22.74 13.10 -19.50
CA ASN A 26 23.10 12.52 -20.81
C ASN A 26 22.65 11.06 -20.95
N ARG A 27 22.69 10.28 -19.87
CA ARG A 27 22.23 8.89 -19.88
C ARG A 27 20.71 8.81 -19.94
N HIS A 28 19.99 9.71 -19.26
CA HIS A 28 18.53 9.85 -19.41
C HIS A 28 18.13 10.28 -20.82
N ARG A 29 18.85 11.22 -21.44
CA ARG A 29 18.62 11.60 -22.85
C ARG A 29 18.78 10.42 -23.81
N ALA A 30 19.85 9.64 -23.63
CA ALA A 30 20.04 8.42 -24.40
C ALA A 30 18.90 7.41 -24.17
N ALA A 31 18.44 7.25 -22.92
CA ALA A 31 17.31 6.37 -22.60
C ALA A 31 16.01 6.80 -23.30
N VAL A 32 15.74 8.11 -23.37
CA VAL A 32 14.59 8.64 -24.13
C VAL A 32 14.71 8.24 -25.60
N GLN A 33 15.86 8.49 -26.23
CA GLN A 33 16.06 8.14 -27.65
C GLN A 33 15.91 6.64 -27.89
N THR A 34 16.58 5.80 -27.10
CA THR A 34 16.50 4.33 -27.19
C THR A 34 15.05 3.85 -27.05
N SER A 35 14.27 4.43 -26.13
CA SER A 35 12.88 4.03 -25.92
C SER A 35 11.98 4.39 -27.10
N LEU A 36 12.23 5.53 -27.76
CA LEU A 36 11.54 5.91 -29.00
C LEU A 36 11.89 4.97 -30.15
N ASP A 37 13.19 4.68 -30.33
CA ASP A 37 13.66 3.75 -31.37
C ASP A 37 13.06 2.34 -31.17
N TRP A 38 12.96 1.89 -29.92
CA TRP A 38 12.34 0.60 -29.58
C TRP A 38 10.83 0.60 -29.79
N LEU A 39 10.13 1.70 -29.50
CA LEU A 39 8.70 1.84 -29.81
C LEU A 39 8.47 1.71 -31.31
N ASP A 40 9.23 2.45 -32.13
CA ASP A 40 9.13 2.43 -33.59
C ASP A 40 9.42 1.01 -34.14
N ALA A 41 10.45 0.34 -33.61
CA ALA A 41 10.76 -1.04 -33.96
C ALA A 41 9.66 -2.03 -33.55
N CYS A 42 9.04 -1.85 -32.38
CA CYS A 42 7.95 -2.71 -31.93
C CYS A 42 6.70 -2.52 -32.79
N GLN A 43 6.37 -1.30 -33.19
CA GLN A 43 5.25 -1.01 -34.10
C GLN A 43 5.47 -1.63 -35.48
N ALA A 44 6.69 -1.52 -36.04
CA ALA A 44 7.03 -2.13 -37.32
C ALA A 44 6.91 -3.67 -37.30
N LEU A 45 7.11 -4.28 -36.13
CA LEU A 45 6.99 -5.73 -35.91
C LEU A 45 5.60 -6.17 -35.42
N ASN A 46 4.64 -5.25 -35.24
CA ASN A 46 3.32 -5.54 -34.67
C ASN A 46 2.34 -6.06 -35.73
N ALA A 47 2.62 -7.23 -36.30
CA ALA A 47 1.81 -7.82 -37.37
C ALA A 47 0.34 -8.09 -36.95
N SER A 48 0.09 -8.29 -35.66
CA SER A 48 -1.25 -8.53 -35.10
C SER A 48 -2.06 -7.27 -34.86
N ASN A 49 -1.50 -6.07 -35.10
CA ASN A 49 -2.11 -4.78 -34.76
C ASN A 49 -2.64 -4.74 -33.32
N THR A 50 -1.93 -5.38 -32.39
CA THR A 50 -2.30 -5.38 -30.98
C THR A 50 -2.12 -3.97 -30.42
N PRO A 51 -3.08 -3.42 -29.65
CA PRO A 51 -2.93 -2.10 -29.05
C PRO A 51 -1.65 -1.96 -28.24
N MET A 52 -1.00 -0.80 -28.34
CA MET A 52 0.29 -0.52 -27.69
C MET A 52 0.25 0.74 -26.83
N CYS A 53 0.96 0.69 -25.71
CA CYS A 53 1.29 1.89 -24.95
C CYS A 53 2.50 2.61 -25.54
N GLY A 54 2.54 3.93 -25.43
CA GLY A 54 3.79 4.68 -25.41
C GLY A 54 4.41 4.64 -24.01
N VAL A 55 5.74 4.69 -23.89
CA VAL A 55 6.42 4.71 -22.58
C VAL A 55 7.24 6.00 -22.44
N VAL A 56 6.92 6.79 -21.42
CA VAL A 56 7.61 8.04 -21.11
C VAL A 56 8.68 7.79 -20.05
N VAL A 57 9.93 8.04 -20.44
CA VAL A 57 11.12 8.01 -19.57
C VAL A 57 11.74 9.41 -19.50
N GLY A 58 12.87 9.56 -18.80
CA GLY A 58 13.57 10.87 -18.70
C GLY A 58 14.04 11.24 -17.28
N GLY A 59 13.84 10.36 -16.29
CA GLY A 59 14.30 10.60 -14.91
C GLY A 59 13.54 11.75 -14.25
N ASN A 60 14.25 12.58 -13.48
CA ASN A 60 13.69 13.77 -12.83
C ASN A 60 13.98 15.08 -13.60
N ASP A 61 14.29 15.00 -14.89
CA ASP A 61 14.55 16.16 -15.75
C ASP A 61 13.28 16.59 -16.50
N LEU A 62 12.79 17.78 -16.18
CA LEU A 62 11.54 18.33 -16.73
C LEU A 62 11.53 18.38 -18.26
N ILE A 63 12.63 18.85 -18.85
CA ILE A 63 12.74 19.04 -20.30
C ILE A 63 12.77 17.68 -21.00
N LEU A 64 13.52 16.72 -20.46
CA LEU A 64 13.56 15.37 -21.03
C LEU A 64 12.20 14.67 -20.92
N ARG A 65 11.44 14.89 -19.83
CA ARG A 65 10.09 14.35 -19.67
C ARG A 65 9.12 14.92 -20.70
N GLN A 66 9.11 16.24 -20.90
CA GLN A 66 8.31 16.89 -21.93
C GLN A 66 8.67 16.37 -23.33
N MET A 67 9.96 16.34 -23.67
CA MET A 67 10.42 15.81 -24.96
C MET A 67 10.00 14.35 -25.16
N SER A 68 10.19 13.50 -24.15
CA SER A 68 9.79 12.09 -24.24
C SER A 68 8.29 11.94 -24.46
N ALA A 69 7.46 12.72 -23.76
CA ALA A 69 6.00 12.69 -23.91
C ALA A 69 5.56 13.18 -25.31
N ALA A 70 6.04 14.35 -25.72
CA ALA A 70 5.70 14.96 -27.00
C ALA A 70 6.11 14.09 -28.19
N GLU A 71 7.31 13.50 -28.16
CA GLU A 71 7.76 12.60 -29.23
C GLU A 71 6.96 11.29 -29.21
N THR A 72 6.70 10.71 -28.04
CA THR A 72 5.94 9.46 -27.92
C THR A 72 4.52 9.59 -28.50
N CYS A 73 3.86 10.73 -28.27
CA CYS A 73 2.49 10.97 -28.79
C CYS A 73 2.40 11.13 -30.32
N LYS A 74 3.53 11.19 -31.04
CA LYS A 74 3.55 11.19 -32.51
C LYS A 74 3.36 9.80 -33.12
N ARG A 75 3.39 8.74 -32.30
CA ARG A 75 3.23 7.34 -32.72
C ARG A 75 1.79 6.87 -32.53
N ASP A 76 1.42 5.80 -33.22
CA ASP A 76 0.11 5.14 -33.06
C ASP A 76 0.03 4.34 -31.75
N ILE A 77 -0.42 4.99 -30.68
CA ILE A 77 -0.52 4.43 -29.33
C ILE A 77 -1.93 4.59 -28.77
N GLN A 78 -2.35 3.64 -27.93
CA GLN A 78 -3.68 3.58 -27.32
C GLN A 78 -3.69 3.92 -25.83
N ALA A 79 -2.51 4.04 -25.22
CA ALA A 79 -2.31 4.56 -23.87
C ALA A 79 -0.88 5.07 -23.72
N ILE A 80 -0.59 5.79 -22.64
CA ILE A 80 0.76 6.22 -22.29
C ILE A 80 1.11 5.79 -20.87
N LEU A 81 2.29 5.20 -20.72
CA LEU A 81 2.81 4.72 -19.44
C LEU A 81 3.94 5.63 -18.96
N LEU A 82 3.75 6.25 -17.80
CA LEU A 82 4.74 7.09 -17.14
C LEU A 82 5.62 6.21 -16.25
N SER A 83 6.85 5.98 -16.68
CA SER A 83 7.78 5.12 -15.96
C SER A 83 8.78 5.88 -15.11
N GLY A 84 9.20 5.26 -14.00
CA GLY A 84 10.27 5.74 -13.13
C GLY A 84 9.92 6.94 -12.22
N LEU A 85 8.65 7.32 -12.12
CA LEU A 85 8.21 8.41 -11.24
C LEU A 85 7.88 7.96 -9.81
N GLY A 86 7.58 6.68 -9.59
CA GLY A 86 7.36 6.13 -8.24
C GLY A 86 8.60 6.18 -7.34
N SER A 87 9.80 6.24 -7.91
CA SER A 87 11.06 6.41 -7.16
C SER A 87 11.40 7.86 -6.82
N CYS A 88 10.58 8.83 -7.27
CA CYS A 88 10.77 10.23 -6.92
C CYS A 88 10.30 10.47 -5.48
N SER A 89 11.24 10.66 -4.56
CA SER A 89 10.96 10.88 -3.13
C SER A 89 10.40 12.27 -2.83
N ASP A 90 10.67 13.25 -3.70
CA ASP A 90 10.15 14.61 -3.60
C ASP A 90 8.76 14.66 -4.26
N LYS A 91 7.70 14.68 -3.44
CA LYS A 91 6.31 14.64 -3.93
C LYS A 91 5.95 15.87 -4.76
N PRO A 92 6.22 17.12 -4.33
CA PRO A 92 6.04 18.29 -5.19
C PRO A 92 6.75 18.17 -6.54
N LYS A 93 8.00 17.69 -6.55
CA LYS A 93 8.75 17.50 -7.80
C LYS A 93 8.11 16.44 -8.68
N ARG A 94 7.60 15.35 -8.11
CA ARG A 94 6.87 14.31 -8.84
C ARG A 94 5.62 14.89 -9.52
N SER A 95 4.82 15.68 -8.81
CA SER A 95 3.65 16.35 -9.40
C SER A 95 4.04 17.30 -10.54
N GLU A 96 5.08 18.13 -10.36
CA GLU A 96 5.60 19.02 -11.40
C GLU A 96 6.01 18.24 -12.67
N LEU A 97 6.67 17.08 -12.50
CA LEU A 97 7.07 16.22 -13.62
C LEU A 97 5.86 15.59 -14.31
N ILE A 98 4.84 15.17 -13.55
CA ILE A 98 3.61 14.60 -14.13
C ILE A 98 2.85 15.67 -14.91
N ASP A 99 2.65 16.86 -14.34
CA ASP A 99 1.96 17.96 -15.01
C ASP A 99 2.65 18.34 -16.32
N ALA A 100 3.99 18.39 -16.32
CA ALA A 100 4.76 18.66 -17.53
C ALA A 100 4.63 17.56 -18.59
N ILE A 101 4.51 16.29 -18.19
CA ILE A 101 4.23 15.19 -19.13
C ILE A 101 2.80 15.31 -19.66
N VAL A 102 1.82 15.51 -18.77
CA VAL A 102 0.40 15.56 -19.10
C VAL A 102 0.08 16.70 -20.06
N GLY A 103 0.75 17.84 -19.93
CA GLY A 103 0.64 18.97 -20.85
C GLY A 103 1.05 18.67 -22.30
N GLU A 104 1.88 17.65 -22.52
CA GLU A 104 2.34 17.25 -23.86
C GLU A 104 1.52 16.08 -24.45
N ILE A 105 0.59 15.50 -23.69
CA ILE A 105 -0.19 14.33 -24.14
C ILE A 105 -1.29 14.77 -25.09
N THR A 106 -1.24 14.21 -26.31
CA THR A 106 -2.26 14.40 -27.35
C THR A 106 -2.63 13.06 -28.00
N PRO A 107 -3.92 12.74 -28.19
CA PRO A 107 -5.09 13.52 -27.76
C PRO A 107 -5.30 13.48 -26.23
N VAL A 108 -6.07 14.45 -25.70
CA VAL A 108 -6.40 14.51 -24.25
C VAL A 108 -7.12 13.24 -23.76
N SER A 109 -7.79 12.53 -24.66
CA SER A 109 -8.47 11.26 -24.38
C SER A 109 -7.53 10.06 -24.22
N LEU A 110 -6.23 10.21 -24.47
CA LEU A 110 -5.26 9.12 -24.37
C LEU A 110 -5.07 8.73 -22.89
N PRO A 111 -5.39 7.49 -22.48
CA PRO A 111 -5.27 7.05 -21.09
C PRO A 111 -3.84 7.11 -20.56
N ARG A 112 -3.68 7.60 -19.34
CA ARG A 112 -2.39 7.75 -18.63
C ARG A 112 -2.26 6.73 -17.53
N VAL A 113 -1.27 5.86 -17.67
CA VAL A 113 -0.93 4.81 -16.70
C VAL A 113 0.35 5.21 -15.98
N ILE A 114 0.40 5.09 -14.65
CA ILE A 114 1.64 5.27 -13.88
C ILE A 114 2.06 3.99 -13.18
N THR A 115 3.37 3.76 -13.09
CA THR A 115 3.94 2.62 -12.35
C THR A 115 4.64 3.07 -11.07
N GLY A 116 4.64 2.21 -10.06
CA GLY A 116 5.41 2.43 -8.83
C GLY A 116 4.82 3.45 -7.86
N VAL A 117 3.66 4.02 -8.17
CA VAL A 117 2.86 4.83 -7.23
C VAL A 117 1.77 3.96 -6.64
N GLY A 118 1.63 3.99 -5.32
CA GLY A 118 0.74 3.05 -4.61
C GLY A 118 0.29 3.50 -3.24
N HIS A 119 1.11 4.28 -2.56
CA HIS A 119 0.71 4.90 -1.32
C HIS A 119 -0.56 5.75 -1.53
N PRO A 120 -1.60 5.64 -0.68
CA PRO A 120 -2.91 6.26 -0.96
C PRO A 120 -2.85 7.76 -1.22
N LEU A 121 -2.09 8.53 -0.42
CA LEU A 121 -1.89 9.97 -0.68
C LEU A 121 -1.22 10.23 -2.02
N ASP A 122 -0.19 9.45 -2.37
CA ASP A 122 0.51 9.65 -3.63
C ASP A 122 -0.40 9.29 -4.83
N VAL A 123 -1.31 8.31 -4.66
CA VAL A 123 -2.34 8.02 -5.67
C VAL A 123 -3.26 9.23 -5.85
N LEU A 124 -3.75 9.84 -4.77
CA LEU A 124 -4.62 11.02 -4.86
C LEU A 124 -3.90 12.22 -5.50
N ASP A 125 -2.65 12.50 -5.08
CA ASP A 125 -1.82 13.56 -5.66
C ASP A 125 -1.69 13.39 -7.19
N THR A 126 -1.47 12.14 -7.64
CA THR A 126 -1.24 11.85 -9.06
C THR A 126 -2.53 11.76 -9.88
N VAL A 127 -3.66 11.34 -9.27
CA VAL A 127 -5.00 11.50 -9.89
C VAL A 127 -5.29 12.99 -10.10
N ASN A 128 -4.94 13.86 -9.14
CA ASN A 128 -5.11 15.30 -9.26
C ASN A 128 -4.29 15.91 -10.42
N CYS A 129 -3.15 15.29 -10.75
CA CYS A 129 -2.34 15.62 -11.92
C CYS A 129 -2.86 14.99 -13.24
N GLY A 130 -3.97 14.27 -13.22
CA GLY A 130 -4.62 13.72 -14.43
C GLY A 130 -4.19 12.31 -14.83
N ILE A 131 -3.69 11.49 -13.88
CA ILE A 131 -3.43 10.06 -14.10
C ILE A 131 -4.70 9.22 -13.99
N ASP A 132 -4.88 8.27 -14.90
CA ASP A 132 -6.11 7.47 -15.03
C ASP A 132 -5.99 6.05 -14.44
N ALA A 133 -4.79 5.46 -14.50
CA ALA A 133 -4.57 4.06 -14.15
C ALA A 133 -3.23 3.84 -13.42
N PHE A 134 -3.21 2.82 -12.55
CA PHE A 134 -2.11 2.56 -11.63
C PHE A 134 -1.65 1.11 -11.70
N VAL A 135 -0.34 0.90 -11.85
CA VAL A 135 0.29 -0.40 -11.66
C VAL A 135 1.09 -0.36 -10.37
N SER A 136 0.55 -1.01 -9.33
CA SER A 136 1.08 -0.90 -7.98
C SER A 136 1.14 -2.24 -7.24
N PRO A 137 2.32 -2.62 -6.71
CA PRO A 137 2.43 -3.77 -5.81
C PRO A 137 1.98 -3.44 -4.37
N TYR A 138 1.49 -2.22 -4.10
CA TYR A 138 1.28 -1.72 -2.73
C TYR A 138 0.46 -2.65 -1.82
N PRO A 139 -0.70 -3.21 -2.23
CA PRO A 139 -1.42 -4.18 -1.40
C PRO A 139 -0.60 -5.43 -1.06
N ALA A 140 0.21 -5.92 -2.01
CA ALA A 140 1.09 -7.06 -1.80
C ALA A 140 2.27 -6.71 -0.87
N THR A 141 2.85 -5.51 -1.01
CA THR A 141 3.92 -5.02 -0.14
C THR A 141 3.45 -4.90 1.31
N VAL A 142 2.26 -4.34 1.52
CA VAL A 142 1.64 -4.22 2.86
C VAL A 142 1.33 -5.61 3.43
N THR A 143 0.84 -6.53 2.60
CA THR A 143 0.63 -7.93 3.01
C THR A 143 1.92 -8.59 3.47
N LYS A 144 3.01 -8.50 2.69
CA LYS A 144 4.32 -9.08 3.04
C LYS A 144 4.88 -8.50 4.34
N ALA A 145 4.61 -7.22 4.61
CA ALA A 145 4.95 -6.58 5.88
C ALA A 145 4.14 -7.13 7.08
N GLY A 146 3.14 -7.99 6.85
CA GLY A 146 2.26 -8.56 7.87
C GLY A 146 1.21 -7.56 8.33
N SER A 147 0.76 -6.71 7.40
CA SER A 147 -0.11 -5.58 7.70
C SER A 147 -1.43 -5.60 6.93
N ALA A 148 -2.46 -5.02 7.54
CA ALA A 148 -3.76 -4.80 6.93
C ALA A 148 -4.00 -3.30 6.69
N LEU A 149 -4.43 -2.93 5.48
CA LEU A 149 -4.85 -1.58 5.13
C LEU A 149 -6.17 -1.26 5.83
N ILE A 150 -6.20 -0.12 6.53
CA ILE A 150 -7.41 0.31 7.24
C ILE A 150 -7.72 1.81 7.16
N PHE A 151 -7.00 2.53 6.31
CA PHE A 151 -7.19 3.96 6.11
C PHE A 151 -8.64 4.30 5.73
N TRP A 152 -9.04 5.51 6.10
CA TRP A 152 -10.39 6.02 5.92
C TRP A 152 -10.78 6.10 4.43
N ILE A 153 -12.02 5.73 4.14
CA ILE A 153 -12.72 5.88 2.86
C ILE A 153 -14.11 6.40 3.23
N SER A 154 -14.67 7.36 2.48
CA SER A 154 -16.03 7.85 2.72
C SER A 154 -17.04 6.71 2.52
N ASP A 155 -17.80 6.40 3.57
CA ASP A 155 -18.72 5.25 3.61
C ASP A 155 -20.15 5.64 3.15
N GLU A 156 -20.32 6.40 2.05
CA GLU A 156 -21.67 6.80 1.58
C GLU A 156 -22.55 5.60 1.12
N GLN A 157 -21.96 4.42 0.88
CA GLN A 157 -22.67 3.25 0.34
C GLN A 157 -22.96 2.13 1.35
N ASP A 158 -22.41 2.18 2.56
CA ASP A 158 -22.52 1.08 3.52
C ASP A 158 -23.44 1.51 4.68
N GLY A 159 -24.70 1.08 4.63
CA GLY A 159 -25.81 1.46 5.51
C GLY A 159 -25.69 1.13 7.02
N ALA A 160 -24.48 1.07 7.57
CA ALA A 160 -24.22 1.05 9.01
C ALA A 160 -23.84 2.47 9.49
N SER A 161 -24.12 2.82 10.76
CA SER A 161 -23.89 4.19 11.27
C SER A 161 -22.43 4.61 11.17
N ALA A 162 -22.17 5.81 10.61
CA ALA A 162 -20.83 6.36 10.40
C ALA A 162 -20.04 6.53 11.72
N SER A 163 -20.73 6.73 12.85
CA SER A 163 -20.13 7.13 14.12
C SER A 163 -19.28 6.08 14.82
N GLU A 164 -19.55 4.78 14.63
CA GLU A 164 -18.76 3.74 15.33
C GLU A 164 -17.52 3.33 14.55
N ARG A 165 -17.58 3.36 13.21
CA ARG A 165 -16.48 2.98 12.32
C ARG A 165 -15.42 4.07 12.18
N ASP A 166 -15.84 5.32 12.01
CA ASP A 166 -14.92 6.44 11.89
C ASP A 166 -14.08 6.58 13.17
N VAL A 167 -14.73 6.38 14.33
CA VAL A 167 -14.06 6.35 15.61
C VAL A 167 -13.04 5.21 15.69
N GLU A 168 -13.32 4.00 15.20
CA GLU A 168 -12.36 2.89 15.20
C GLU A 168 -11.20 3.08 14.20
N ARG A 169 -11.46 3.67 13.03
CA ARG A 169 -10.42 3.95 12.01
C ARG A 169 -9.50 5.09 12.43
N GLU A 170 -10.05 6.20 12.92
CA GLU A 170 -9.28 7.34 13.46
C GLU A 170 -8.35 6.88 14.60
N ARG A 171 -8.82 5.91 15.37
CA ARG A 171 -8.11 5.24 16.45
C ARG A 171 -7.01 4.28 16.01
N LEU A 172 -7.08 3.70 14.81
CA LEU A 172 -6.17 2.63 14.39
C LEU A 172 -5.19 3.08 13.29
N GLY A 173 -5.26 4.33 12.83
CA GLY A 173 -4.39 4.86 11.78
C GLY A 173 -4.66 4.25 10.40
N GLY A 174 -3.74 4.45 9.44
CA GLY A 174 -3.92 3.96 8.07
C GLY A 174 -3.65 2.45 7.87
N VAL A 175 -2.93 1.81 8.80
CA VAL A 175 -2.42 0.43 8.66
C VAL A 175 -2.36 -0.28 10.02
N LEU A 176 -2.81 -1.55 10.08
CA LEU A 176 -2.60 -2.45 11.21
C LEU A 176 -1.37 -3.32 11.02
N HIS A 177 -0.43 -3.33 11.96
CA HIS A 177 0.72 -4.24 11.95
C HIS A 177 0.41 -5.50 12.77
N LEU A 178 -0.15 -6.52 12.13
CA LEU A 178 -0.70 -7.70 12.82
C LEU A 178 0.35 -8.61 13.46
N ARG A 179 1.65 -8.37 13.27
CA ARG A 179 2.71 -9.05 14.03
C ARG A 179 2.89 -8.51 15.45
N GLU A 180 2.33 -7.33 15.75
CA GLU A 180 2.41 -6.75 17.08
C GLU A 180 1.66 -7.61 18.11
N LYS A 181 2.28 -7.82 19.27
CA LYS A 181 1.75 -8.69 20.33
C LYS A 181 0.35 -8.31 20.81
N ARG A 182 -0.04 -7.04 20.69
CA ARG A 182 -1.38 -6.58 21.11
C ARG A 182 -2.50 -7.30 20.39
N PHE A 183 -2.31 -7.69 19.13
CA PHE A 183 -3.34 -8.38 18.36
C PHE A 183 -3.55 -9.83 18.78
N SER A 184 -2.66 -10.43 19.60
CA SER A 184 -2.80 -11.81 20.09
C SER A 184 -4.09 -12.12 20.84
N THR A 185 -4.77 -11.09 21.35
CA THR A 185 -6.05 -11.21 22.06
C THR A 185 -7.11 -10.24 21.53
N ASP A 186 -6.96 -9.76 20.30
CA ASP A 186 -7.96 -8.91 19.63
C ASP A 186 -8.88 -9.77 18.76
N PHE A 187 -10.10 -10.00 19.22
CA PHE A 187 -11.07 -10.86 18.52
C PHE A 187 -11.98 -10.08 17.55
N GLY A 188 -11.69 -8.81 17.30
CA GLY A 188 -12.35 -8.03 16.25
C GLY A 188 -11.91 -8.43 14.83
N PRO A 189 -12.67 -8.03 13.79
CA PRO A 189 -12.28 -8.20 12.39
C PRO A 189 -11.13 -7.25 12.04
N LEU A 190 -10.44 -7.44 10.90
CA LEU A 190 -9.40 -6.50 10.45
C LEU A 190 -9.94 -5.07 10.35
N MET A 191 -11.15 -4.92 9.81
CA MET A 191 -11.87 -3.66 9.72
C MET A 191 -13.38 -3.89 9.92
N VAL A 192 -14.00 -3.13 10.82
CA VAL A 192 -15.46 -3.12 10.96
C VAL A 192 -16.09 -2.47 9.72
N GLY A 193 -17.14 -3.10 9.18
CA GLY A 193 -17.79 -2.67 7.95
C GLY A 193 -17.11 -3.14 6.65
N CYS A 194 -15.98 -3.86 6.74
CA CYS A 194 -15.40 -4.52 5.57
C CYS A 194 -16.10 -5.86 5.31
N ASP A 195 -16.53 -6.06 4.07
CA ASP A 195 -17.29 -7.22 3.59
C ASP A 195 -16.40 -8.34 3.01
N CYS A 196 -15.08 -8.19 3.08
CA CYS A 196 -14.14 -9.16 2.54
C CYS A 196 -14.20 -10.50 3.29
N PHE A 197 -13.74 -11.58 2.62
CA PHE A 197 -13.74 -12.92 3.21
C PHE A 197 -12.99 -12.98 4.55
N ALA A 198 -11.87 -12.26 4.69
CA ALA A 198 -11.09 -12.23 5.92
C ALA A 198 -11.88 -11.60 7.09
N CYS A 199 -12.46 -10.40 6.88
CA CYS A 199 -13.21 -9.66 7.90
C CYS A 199 -14.50 -10.38 8.34
N ARG A 200 -15.14 -11.13 7.45
CA ARG A 200 -16.39 -11.85 7.76
C ARG A 200 -16.18 -13.13 8.57
N ASN A 201 -15.00 -13.74 8.48
CA ASN A 201 -14.78 -15.10 9.01
C ASN A 201 -13.68 -15.19 10.07
N TYR A 202 -12.76 -14.21 10.13
CA TYR A 202 -11.57 -14.30 10.95
C TYR A 202 -11.32 -13.04 11.77
N THR A 203 -10.59 -13.23 12.87
CA THR A 203 -10.22 -12.17 13.80
C THR A 203 -8.78 -11.73 13.60
N ARG A 204 -8.46 -10.53 14.09
CA ARG A 204 -7.07 -10.04 14.17
C ARG A 204 -6.17 -11.00 14.94
N ALA A 205 -6.65 -11.59 16.03
CA ALA A 205 -5.93 -12.59 16.82
C ALA A 205 -5.61 -13.87 16.05
N TYR A 206 -6.56 -14.35 15.24
CA TYR A 206 -6.32 -15.51 14.39
C TYR A 206 -5.25 -15.23 13.33
N ILE A 207 -5.35 -14.09 12.65
CA ILE A 207 -4.37 -13.70 11.63
C ILE A 207 -3.00 -13.42 12.26
N HIS A 208 -2.95 -12.76 13.42
CA HIS A 208 -1.72 -12.59 14.22
C HIS A 208 -1.06 -13.94 14.52
N HIS A 209 -1.86 -14.93 14.93
CA HIS A 209 -1.35 -16.28 15.18
C HIS A 209 -0.74 -16.89 13.90
N LEU A 210 -1.47 -16.91 12.78
CA LEU A 210 -1.00 -17.46 11.50
C LEU A 210 0.31 -16.82 11.04
N LEU A 211 0.41 -15.48 11.10
CA LEU A 211 1.62 -14.75 10.72
C LEU A 211 2.83 -15.13 11.59
N ASN A 212 2.62 -15.36 12.88
CA ASN A 212 3.69 -15.71 13.82
C ASN A 212 4.13 -17.16 13.72
N VAL A 213 3.22 -18.08 13.40
CA VAL A 213 3.56 -19.48 13.11
C VAL A 213 4.05 -19.69 11.67
N ARG A 214 4.12 -18.62 10.86
CA ARG A 214 4.55 -18.62 9.45
C ARG A 214 3.71 -19.53 8.57
N GLU A 215 2.40 -19.52 8.82
CA GLU A 215 1.43 -20.27 8.03
C GLU A 215 0.90 -19.38 6.88
N MET A 216 0.85 -19.92 5.67
CA MET A 216 0.63 -19.17 4.42
C MET A 216 -0.78 -18.55 4.32
N LEU A 217 -1.79 -19.16 4.96
CA LEU A 217 -3.14 -18.64 5.03
C LEU A 217 -3.18 -17.24 5.63
N GLY A 218 -2.25 -16.91 6.54
CA GLY A 218 -2.15 -15.56 7.11
C GLY A 218 -1.93 -14.49 6.04
N ASP A 219 -0.99 -14.74 5.12
CA ASP A 219 -0.71 -13.84 3.99
C ASP A 219 -1.84 -13.85 2.96
N ILE A 220 -2.46 -15.00 2.69
CA ILE A 220 -3.61 -15.11 1.78
C ILE A 220 -4.79 -14.26 2.27
N LEU A 221 -5.16 -14.39 3.54
CA LEU A 221 -6.26 -13.63 4.14
C LEU A 221 -5.96 -12.13 4.16
N LEU A 222 -4.72 -11.75 4.49
CA LEU A 222 -4.29 -10.36 4.43
C LEU A 222 -4.35 -9.80 3.01
N TYR A 223 -3.90 -10.55 2.01
CA TYR A 223 -3.91 -10.11 0.62
C TYR A 223 -5.34 -9.88 0.13
N LEU A 224 -6.26 -10.79 0.44
CA LEU A 224 -7.67 -10.66 0.09
C LEU A 224 -8.29 -9.39 0.69
N HIS A 225 -7.99 -9.10 1.96
CA HIS A 225 -8.44 -7.86 2.62
C HIS A 225 -7.83 -6.62 1.98
N ASN A 226 -6.51 -6.59 1.82
CA ASN A 226 -5.78 -5.44 1.31
C ASN A 226 -6.20 -5.10 -0.13
N LEU A 227 -6.41 -6.11 -0.97
CA LEU A 227 -6.86 -5.93 -2.34
C LEU A 227 -8.29 -5.37 -2.39
N GLN A 228 -9.22 -5.94 -1.61
CA GLN A 228 -10.60 -5.46 -1.52
C GLN A 228 -10.65 -4.01 -1.02
N HIS A 229 -9.91 -3.69 0.04
CA HIS A 229 -9.85 -2.33 0.60
C HIS A 229 -9.31 -1.33 -0.42
N TYR A 230 -8.26 -1.71 -1.15
CA TYR A 230 -7.66 -0.86 -2.17
C TYR A 230 -8.57 -0.66 -3.39
N TYR A 231 -9.36 -1.68 -3.79
CA TYR A 231 -10.38 -1.50 -4.82
C TYR A 231 -11.53 -0.58 -4.38
N ARG A 232 -11.96 -0.67 -3.11
CA ARG A 232 -12.93 0.28 -2.54
C ARG A 232 -12.41 1.71 -2.61
N PHE A 233 -11.13 1.92 -2.29
CA PHE A 233 -10.48 3.22 -2.39
C PHE A 233 -10.54 3.80 -3.82
N PHE A 234 -10.17 3.00 -4.83
CA PHE A 234 -10.29 3.44 -6.23
C PHE A 234 -11.73 3.66 -6.69
N ARG A 235 -12.70 2.92 -6.15
CA ARG A 235 -14.13 3.16 -6.40
C ARG A 235 -14.56 4.50 -5.85
N GLU A 236 -14.11 4.84 -4.64
CA GLU A 236 -14.41 6.12 -3.99
C GLU A 236 -13.83 7.31 -4.75
N ILE A 237 -12.58 7.20 -5.23
CA ILE A 237 -11.97 8.22 -6.09
C ILE A 237 -12.87 8.51 -7.30
N ARG A 238 -13.32 7.46 -8.00
CA ARG A 238 -14.20 7.64 -9.17
C ARG A 238 -15.55 8.28 -8.80
N MET A 239 -16.14 7.89 -7.67
CA MET A 239 -17.40 8.46 -7.21
C MET A 239 -17.27 9.94 -6.87
N THR A 240 -16.21 10.32 -6.17
CA THR A 240 -15.97 11.72 -5.77
C THR A 240 -15.62 12.60 -6.97
N ILE A 241 -14.94 12.08 -8.00
CA ILE A 241 -14.75 12.77 -9.28
C ILE A 241 -16.10 13.01 -9.97
N ASN A 242 -16.93 11.97 -10.11
CA ASN A 242 -18.24 12.08 -10.75
C ASN A 242 -19.20 13.03 -10.00
N ALA A 243 -19.03 13.16 -8.69
CA ALA A 243 -19.80 14.06 -7.83
C ALA A 243 -19.18 15.47 -7.70
N GLU A 244 -18.13 15.80 -8.46
CA GLU A 244 -17.41 17.08 -8.41
C GLU A 244 -16.88 17.44 -7.00
N ARG A 245 -16.58 16.42 -6.19
CA ARG A 245 -16.11 16.52 -4.79
C ARG A 245 -14.68 16.03 -4.59
N PHE A 246 -13.96 15.66 -5.65
CA PHE A 246 -12.63 15.07 -5.56
C PHE A 246 -11.63 15.95 -4.79
N VAL A 247 -11.59 17.26 -5.03
CA VAL A 247 -10.67 18.17 -4.32
C VAL A 247 -10.97 18.21 -2.81
N ALA A 248 -12.25 18.30 -2.45
CA ALA A 248 -12.65 18.26 -1.04
C ALA A 248 -12.33 16.90 -0.38
N TYR A 249 -12.56 15.80 -1.10
CA TYR A 249 -12.19 14.46 -0.66
C TYR A 249 -10.67 14.30 -0.50
N HIS A 250 -9.88 14.82 -1.43
CA HIS A 250 -8.43 14.85 -1.37
C HIS A 250 -7.95 15.56 -0.10
N ASP A 251 -8.45 16.76 0.16
CA ASP A 251 -8.03 17.57 1.31
C ASP A 251 -8.47 16.95 2.64
N GLU A 252 -9.69 16.40 2.69
CA GLU A 252 -10.18 15.65 3.85
C GLU A 252 -9.35 14.39 4.11
N PHE A 253 -9.04 13.64 3.05
CA PHE A 253 -8.19 12.46 3.14
C PHE A 253 -6.80 12.84 3.61
N ALA A 254 -6.18 13.89 3.06
CA ALA A 254 -4.87 14.38 3.47
C ALA A 254 -4.83 14.83 4.94
N ALA A 255 -5.91 15.45 5.43
CA ALA A 255 -6.03 15.87 6.82
C ALA A 255 -6.21 14.69 7.79
N LYS A 256 -6.89 13.62 7.37
CA LYS A 256 -7.19 12.43 8.20
C LYS A 256 -6.17 11.31 8.06
N PHE A 257 -5.41 11.28 6.98
CA PHE A 257 -4.46 10.20 6.69
C PHE A 257 -3.25 10.35 7.59
N GLU A 258 -3.26 9.62 8.71
CA GLU A 258 -2.08 9.46 9.54
C GLU A 258 -1.29 8.22 9.11
N GLU A 259 -0.04 8.42 8.70
CA GLU A 259 0.96 7.34 8.54
C GLU A 259 1.35 6.69 9.87
N ARG A 260 0.98 7.31 11.00
CA ARG A 260 1.36 6.82 12.33
C ARG A 260 0.82 5.41 12.56
N ALA A 261 1.67 4.58 13.14
CA ALA A 261 1.28 3.30 13.69
C ALA A 261 0.13 3.52 14.68
N SER A 262 -1.06 3.03 14.29
CA SER A 262 -2.20 2.70 15.13
C SER A 262 -2.07 3.04 16.62
N THR A 263 -2.65 4.16 17.03
CA THR A 263 -2.71 4.63 18.42
C THR A 263 -3.78 3.85 19.19
N ALA A 264 -3.36 2.72 19.76
CA ALA A 264 -4.18 1.71 20.44
C ALA A 264 -5.44 2.21 21.21
N PRO A 265 -6.63 1.70 20.86
CA PRO A 265 -7.83 1.63 21.70
C PRO A 265 -8.06 0.22 22.26
N PRO A 266 -9.06 0.01 23.14
CA PRO A 266 -9.16 -1.22 23.91
C PRO A 266 -9.37 -2.45 23.02
N LEU A 267 -8.57 -3.46 23.29
CA LEU A 267 -8.67 -4.80 22.71
C LEU A 267 -10.09 -5.33 22.92
N VAL A 268 -10.69 -5.90 21.87
CA VAL A 268 -11.90 -6.70 22.04
C VAL A 268 -11.47 -8.05 22.62
N ILE A 269 -11.39 -8.13 23.95
CA ILE A 269 -11.11 -9.36 24.68
C ILE A 269 -12.46 -9.93 25.17
N PRO A 270 -12.85 -11.15 24.77
CA PRO A 270 -13.98 -11.83 25.36
C PRO A 270 -13.80 -11.94 26.88
N ALA A 271 -14.84 -11.65 27.67
CA ALA A 271 -14.78 -11.64 29.14
C ALA A 271 -14.17 -12.93 29.74
N ALA A 272 -14.49 -14.09 29.14
CA ALA A 272 -13.95 -15.39 29.54
C ALA A 272 -12.41 -15.49 29.38
N ILE A 273 -11.84 -14.86 28.35
CA ILE A 273 -10.38 -14.82 28.13
C ILE A 273 -9.74 -13.82 29.09
N GLU A 274 -10.41 -12.72 29.37
CA GLU A 274 -9.93 -11.73 30.33
C GLU A 274 -9.84 -12.31 31.74
N GLU A 275 -10.87 -13.06 32.18
CA GLU A 275 -10.84 -13.80 33.44
C GLU A 275 -9.72 -14.85 33.47
N ARG A 276 -9.53 -15.59 32.38
CA ARG A 276 -8.46 -16.59 32.29
C ARG A 276 -7.08 -15.93 32.36
N LYS A 277 -6.88 -14.81 31.67
CA LYS A 277 -5.64 -14.04 31.68
C LYS A 277 -5.35 -13.50 33.07
N ARG A 278 -6.36 -12.96 33.76
CA ARG A 278 -6.26 -12.53 35.18
C ARG A 278 -5.83 -13.67 36.10
N LYS A 279 -6.39 -14.89 35.93
CA LYS A 279 -5.98 -16.07 36.70
C LYS A 279 -4.53 -16.47 36.43
N VAL A 280 -4.13 -16.55 35.16
CA VAL A 280 -2.75 -16.93 34.77
C VAL A 280 -1.72 -15.88 35.24
N ASP A 281 -2.05 -14.59 35.15
CA ASP A 281 -1.16 -13.52 35.60
C ASP A 281 -1.05 -13.49 37.13
N ALA A 282 -2.14 -13.79 37.85
CA ALA A 282 -2.12 -13.97 39.31
C ALA A 282 -1.26 -15.17 39.73
N GLU A 283 -1.38 -16.32 39.04
CA GLU A 283 -0.55 -17.51 39.28
C GLU A 283 0.93 -17.25 39.02
N LYS A 284 1.28 -16.53 37.94
CA LYS A 284 2.66 -16.15 37.65
C LYS A 284 3.25 -15.19 38.68
N SER A 285 2.47 -14.21 39.15
CA SER A 285 2.90 -13.30 40.21
C SER A 285 3.11 -14.05 41.53
N ALA A 286 2.20 -14.95 41.91
CA ALA A 286 2.33 -15.78 43.10
C ALA A 286 3.57 -16.71 43.03
N ALA A 287 3.83 -17.32 41.87
CA ALA A 287 5.02 -18.15 41.65
C ALA A 287 6.32 -17.34 41.71
N LYS A 288 6.29 -16.08 41.26
CA LYS A 288 7.45 -15.17 41.31
C LYS A 288 7.75 -14.72 42.74
N GLU A 289 6.74 -14.40 43.54
CA GLU A 289 6.89 -14.10 44.97
C GLU A 289 7.38 -15.31 45.78
N SER A 290 6.87 -16.51 45.49
CA SER A 290 7.32 -17.75 46.14
C SER A 290 8.80 -18.03 45.86
N LYS A 291 9.24 -17.86 44.60
CA LYS A 291 10.66 -17.98 44.23
C LYS A 291 11.53 -16.91 44.90
N ALA A 292 11.06 -15.67 45.01
CA ALA A 292 11.78 -14.60 45.70
C ALA A 292 11.96 -14.91 47.20
N LYS A 293 10.89 -15.34 47.88
CA LYS A 293 10.93 -15.75 49.30
C LYS A 293 11.85 -16.96 49.54
N ALA A 294 11.85 -17.94 48.64
CA ALA A 294 12.75 -19.08 48.72
C ALA A 294 14.23 -18.69 48.50
N ALA A 295 14.49 -17.69 47.67
CA ALA A 295 15.83 -17.16 47.44
C ALA A 295 16.36 -16.38 48.66
N THR A 296 15.55 -15.53 49.28
CA THR A 296 15.91 -14.83 50.54
C THR A 296 16.13 -15.81 51.69
N ALA A 297 15.25 -16.79 51.88
CA ALA A 297 15.43 -17.81 52.93
C ALA A 297 16.72 -18.63 52.75
N LYS A 298 17.06 -18.99 51.50
CA LYS A 298 18.36 -19.64 51.19
C LYS A 298 19.54 -18.72 51.52
N HIS A 299 19.45 -17.44 51.18
CA HIS A 299 20.49 -16.47 51.46
C HIS A 299 20.71 -16.27 52.98
N GLU A 300 19.64 -16.10 53.76
CA GLU A 300 19.69 -16.00 55.22
C GLU A 300 20.26 -17.27 55.87
N SER A 301 19.86 -18.45 55.38
CA SER A 301 20.41 -19.73 55.87
C SER A 301 21.91 -19.91 55.58
N ALA A 302 22.40 -19.32 54.49
CA ALA A 302 23.82 -19.34 54.13
C ALA A 302 24.64 -18.39 55.01
N ILE A 303 24.06 -17.25 55.41
CA ILE A 303 24.67 -16.31 56.35
C ILE A 303 24.79 -16.93 57.76
N LEU A 304 23.79 -17.68 58.22
CA LEU A 304 23.80 -18.38 59.50
C LEU A 304 24.81 -19.56 59.56
N LYS A 305 25.12 -20.19 58.44
CA LYS A 305 26.09 -21.31 58.36
C LYS A 305 27.56 -20.86 58.29
N HIS A 306 27.81 -19.59 57.99
CA HIS A 306 29.14 -18.99 58.01
C HIS A 306 29.10 -17.65 58.75
N PRO A 307 29.02 -17.66 60.09
CA PRO A 307 29.13 -16.43 60.86
C PRO A 307 30.54 -15.88 60.62
N ARG A 308 30.63 -14.68 60.06
CA ARG A 308 31.90 -13.94 59.97
C ARG A 308 32.37 -13.68 61.40
N VAL A 309 33.48 -14.31 61.78
CA VAL A 309 34.31 -13.95 62.95
C VAL A 309 34.94 -12.58 62.69
#